data_AF-A0A2K0JC08-F1
#
_entry.id   AF-A0A2K0JC08-F1
#
_cell.length_a   1.000
_cell.length_b   1.000
_cell.length_c   1.000
_cell.angle_alpha   90.00
_cell.angle_beta   90.00
_cell.angle_gamma   90.00
#
_symmetry.space_group_name_H-M   'P 1'
#
loop_
_entity.id
_entity.type
_entity.pdbx_description
1 polymer ?
#
loop_
_entity_poly.entity_id
_entity_poly.type
_entity_poly.pdbx_seq_one_letter_code
_entity_poly.pdbx_strand_id
1 'polypeptide(L)'
;MKNKCGKIALCLFLLAGAYNLWTLRPVKVLYAYSDFGSTVFLVVDHLPWTDKDKIRWYLTHREEFKRKYPLLDQDWSTYLVIDIGNGFTNAKDYHDGPYEDLYCFPTIKDDADCIVKDYLLIVDEYPDRNTRFGVTVIDGELEYQLTPEKQIERVFYP
;
A
#
# COMPACT_ATOMS: atom_id res chain seq x y z
N MET A 1 -29.85 17.09 -33.57
CA MET A 1 -29.72 16.32 -32.31
C MET A 1 -28.74 15.15 -32.41
N LYS A 2 -28.75 14.35 -33.49
CA LYS A 2 -27.83 13.20 -33.72
C LYS A 2 -26.34 13.49 -33.48
N ASN A 3 -25.84 14.62 -34.01
CA ASN A 3 -24.41 14.98 -33.94
C ASN A 3 -23.97 15.45 -32.54
N LYS A 4 -24.90 15.91 -31.68
CA LYS A 4 -24.59 16.29 -30.29
C LYS A 4 -24.44 15.04 -29.41
N CYS A 5 -25.32 14.06 -29.59
CA CYS A 5 -25.27 12.80 -28.84
C CYS A 5 -23.99 11.99 -29.14
N GLY A 6 -23.58 11.93 -30.42
CA GLY A 6 -22.32 11.25 -30.80
C GLY A 6 -21.07 11.92 -30.23
N LYS A 7 -21.03 13.26 -30.17
CA LYS A 7 -19.92 13.99 -29.54
C LYS A 7 -19.86 13.75 -28.02
N ILE A 8 -21.01 13.72 -27.36
CA ILE A 8 -21.09 13.40 -25.92
C ILE A 8 -20.59 11.97 -25.66
N ALA A 9 -21.05 10.99 -26.45
CA ALA A 9 -20.60 9.61 -26.33
C ALA A 9 -19.09 9.46 -26.53
N LEU A 10 -18.52 10.15 -27.53
CA LEU A 10 -17.07 10.18 -27.77
C LEU A 10 -16.32 10.81 -26.59
N CYS A 11 -16.80 11.93 -26.05
CA CYS A 11 -16.19 12.56 -24.87
C CYS A 11 -16.20 11.63 -23.65
N LEU A 12 -17.31 10.94 -23.39
CA LEU A 12 -17.40 9.97 -22.29
C LEU A 12 -16.44 8.79 -22.49
N PHE A 13 -16.32 8.29 -23.72
CA PHE A 13 -15.37 7.22 -24.04
C PHE A 13 -13.92 7.66 -23.81
N LEU A 14 -13.55 8.87 -24.24
CA LEU A 14 -12.21 9.42 -24.03
C LEU A 14 -11.91 9.64 -22.53
N LEU A 15 -12.89 10.15 -21.76
CA LEU A 15 -12.75 10.32 -20.32
C LEU A 15 -12.59 8.98 -19.60
N ALA A 16 -13.39 7.98 -19.96
CA ALA A 16 -13.26 6.63 -19.42
C ALA A 16 -11.91 6.01 -19.78
N GLY A 17 -11.44 6.19 -21.02
CA GLY A 17 -10.14 5.70 -21.47
C GLY A 17 -8.99 6.36 -20.72
N ALA A 18 -9.02 7.68 -20.55
CA ALA A 18 -8.03 8.42 -19.77
C ALA A 18 -8.01 7.98 -18.30
N TYR A 19 -9.20 7.78 -17.70
CA TYR A 19 -9.33 7.28 -16.34
C TYR A 19 -8.74 5.87 -16.19
N ASN A 20 -9.07 4.94 -17.09
CA ASN A 20 -8.50 3.58 -17.06
C ASN A 20 -6.97 3.61 -17.23
N LEU A 21 -6.46 4.43 -18.14
CA LEU A 21 -5.01 4.56 -18.34
C LEU A 21 -4.32 5.13 -17.09
N TRP A 22 -4.95 6.10 -16.42
CA TRP A 22 -4.47 6.64 -15.16
C TRP A 22 -4.38 5.57 -14.06
N THR A 23 -5.36 4.68 -13.96
CA THR A 23 -5.35 3.57 -12.98
C THR A 23 -4.32 2.47 -13.28
N LEU A 24 -3.79 2.41 -14.51
CA LEU A 24 -2.76 1.44 -14.92
C LEU A 24 -1.33 1.94 -14.69
N ARG A 25 -1.16 3.10 -14.05
CA ARG A 25 0.16 3.62 -13.70
C ARG A 25 0.88 2.61 -12.79
N PRO A 26 2.16 2.29 -13.07
CA PRO A 26 2.93 1.43 -12.20
C PRO A 26 3.21 2.13 -10.87
N VAL A 27 2.98 1.42 -9.77
CA VAL A 27 3.35 1.83 -8.42
C VAL A 27 4.87 1.97 -8.32
N LYS A 28 5.33 3.05 -7.70
CA LYS A 28 6.75 3.27 -7.41
C LYS A 28 6.97 3.17 -5.91
N VAL A 29 7.87 2.27 -5.51
CA VAL A 29 8.43 2.26 -4.16
C VAL A 29 9.48 3.36 -4.07
N LEU A 30 9.18 4.43 -3.34
CA LEU A 30 10.03 5.62 -3.20
C LEU A 30 11.10 5.42 -2.13
N TYR A 31 10.73 4.72 -1.06
CA TYR A 31 11.62 4.40 0.04
C TYR A 31 11.26 3.04 0.63
N ALA A 32 12.25 2.32 1.12
CA ALA A 32 12.03 1.07 1.80
C ALA A 32 13.02 0.94 2.96
N TYR A 33 12.52 0.43 4.07
CA TYR A 33 13.30 0.26 5.29
C TYR A 33 12.92 -1.07 5.93
N SER A 34 13.91 -1.84 6.34
CA SER A 34 13.71 -3.03 7.16
C SER A 34 14.31 -2.77 8.53
N ASP A 35 13.59 -3.16 9.57
CA ASP A 35 14.13 -3.16 10.93
C ASP A 35 15.10 -4.33 11.18
N PHE A 36 15.37 -5.16 10.16
CA PHE A 36 16.11 -6.42 10.24
C PHE A 36 15.54 -7.44 11.24
N GLY A 37 14.37 -7.18 11.81
CA GLY A 37 13.62 -8.06 12.68
C GLY A 37 12.56 -8.79 11.84
N SER A 38 11.32 -8.37 12.03
CA SER A 38 10.15 -8.93 11.37
C SER A 38 9.42 -7.93 10.46
N THR A 39 9.84 -6.65 10.42
CA THR A 39 9.04 -5.61 9.75
C THR A 39 9.79 -4.95 8.58
N VAL A 40 9.09 -4.80 7.46
CA VAL A 40 9.52 -4.01 6.31
C VAL A 40 8.51 -2.90 6.05
N PHE A 41 9.02 -1.68 5.95
CA PHE A 41 8.28 -0.49 5.57
C PHE A 41 8.52 -0.22 4.09
N LEU A 42 7.45 -0.06 3.32
CA LEU A 42 7.46 0.23 1.90
C LEU A 42 6.68 1.53 1.66
N VAL A 43 7.39 2.63 1.43
CA VAL A 43 6.78 3.92 1.11
C VAL A 43 6.56 3.98 -0.40
N VAL A 44 5.31 4.18 -0.81
CA VAL A 44 4.89 4.16 -2.22
C VAL A 44 4.25 5.49 -2.62
N ASP A 45 4.29 5.80 -3.92
CA ASP A 45 3.61 6.98 -4.45
C ASP A 45 2.09 6.83 -4.58
N HIS A 46 1.60 5.59 -4.70
CA HIS A 46 0.20 5.20 -4.69
C HIS A 46 0.08 3.67 -4.65
N LEU A 47 -1.13 3.15 -4.48
CA LEU A 47 -1.48 1.75 -4.80
C LEU A 47 -2.63 1.68 -5.82
N PRO A 48 -2.85 0.51 -6.45
CA PRO A 48 -4.03 0.29 -7.26
C PRO A 48 -5.32 0.55 -6.47
N TRP A 49 -6.39 0.91 -7.19
CA TRP A 49 -7.62 1.37 -6.56
C TRP A 49 -8.36 0.29 -5.77
N THR A 50 -8.45 -0.94 -6.30
CA THR A 50 -9.23 -2.01 -5.67
C THR A 50 -8.41 -2.80 -4.66
N ASP A 51 -9.04 -3.23 -3.56
CA ASP A 51 -8.41 -4.06 -2.53
C ASP A 51 -7.67 -5.27 -3.11
N LYS A 52 -8.31 -5.98 -4.05
CA LYS A 52 -7.71 -7.15 -4.71
C LYS A 52 -6.49 -6.78 -5.53
N ASP A 53 -6.47 -5.62 -6.17
CA ASP A 53 -5.34 -5.18 -6.96
C ASP A 53 -4.19 -4.65 -6.08
N LYS A 54 -4.49 -4.03 -4.93
CA LYS A 54 -3.48 -3.72 -3.89
C LYS A 54 -2.76 -4.99 -3.43
N ILE A 55 -3.53 -6.01 -3.07
CA ILE A 55 -3.00 -7.31 -2.63
C ILE A 55 -2.22 -7.98 -3.77
N ARG A 56 -2.76 -7.99 -4.99
CA ARG A 56 -2.09 -8.58 -6.16
C ARG A 56 -0.78 -7.87 -6.49
N TRP A 57 -0.74 -6.55 -6.36
CA TRP A 57 0.50 -5.78 -6.54
C TRP A 57 1.57 -6.27 -5.57
N TYR A 58 1.26 -6.40 -4.28
CA TYR A 58 2.20 -6.93 -3.29
C TYR A 58 2.65 -8.35 -3.67
N LEU A 59 1.72 -9.26 -3.95
CA LEU A 59 2.03 -10.65 -4.29
C LEU A 59 2.95 -10.79 -5.51
N THR A 60 2.83 -9.87 -6.47
CA THR A 60 3.69 -9.85 -7.67
C THR A 60 5.13 -9.44 -7.37
N HIS A 61 5.33 -8.60 -6.35
CA HIS A 61 6.66 -8.09 -5.94
C HIS A 61 7.22 -8.80 -4.70
N ARG A 62 6.44 -9.67 -4.05
CA ARG A 62 6.79 -10.37 -2.79
C ARG A 62 8.19 -10.98 -2.81
N GLU A 63 8.51 -11.75 -3.85
CA GLU A 63 9.81 -12.41 -3.96
C GLU A 63 10.97 -11.42 -4.15
N GLU A 64 10.70 -10.27 -4.80
CA GLU A 64 11.69 -9.19 -4.89
C GLU A 64 11.95 -8.57 -3.51
N PHE A 65 10.91 -8.27 -2.76
CA PHE A 65 11.02 -7.68 -1.42
C PHE A 65 11.77 -8.61 -0.46
N LYS A 66 11.43 -9.90 -0.44
CA LYS A 66 12.12 -10.90 0.39
C LYS A 66 13.61 -10.99 0.11
N ARG A 67 14.02 -10.87 -1.15
CA ARG A 67 15.45 -10.89 -1.53
C ARG A 67 16.17 -9.60 -1.17
N LYS A 68 15.52 -8.44 -1.34
CA LYS A 68 16.14 -7.13 -1.08
C LYS A 68 16.20 -6.80 0.42
N TYR A 69 15.20 -7.24 1.17
CA TYR A 69 15.01 -6.94 2.58
C TYR A 69 14.86 -8.25 3.36
N PRO A 70 15.97 -8.99 3.54
CA PRO A 70 15.91 -10.25 4.27
C PRO A 70 15.54 -9.97 5.74
N LEU A 71 14.52 -10.68 6.20
CA LEU A 71 14.07 -10.67 7.59
C LEU A 71 14.69 -11.86 8.34
N LEU A 72 14.72 -11.77 9.67
CA LEU A 72 15.08 -12.92 10.50
C LEU A 72 14.00 -14.00 10.38
N ASP A 73 14.42 -15.27 10.44
CA ASP A 73 13.50 -16.39 10.52
C ASP A 73 12.77 -16.32 11.88
N GLN A 74 11.57 -15.75 11.87
CA GLN A 74 10.71 -15.57 13.04
C GLN A 74 9.31 -16.14 12.77
N ASP A 75 8.48 -16.19 13.81
CA ASP A 75 7.12 -16.74 13.74
C ASP A 75 6.19 -15.96 12.79
N TRP A 76 6.54 -14.74 12.41
CA TRP A 76 5.79 -13.90 11.48
C TRP A 76 6.65 -12.79 10.88
N SER A 77 6.20 -12.23 9.75
CA SER A 77 6.81 -11.10 9.07
C SER A 77 5.75 -10.14 8.57
N THR A 78 5.96 -8.84 8.75
CA THR A 78 5.01 -7.81 8.36
C THR A 78 5.59 -6.84 7.35
N TYR A 79 4.81 -6.57 6.30
CA TYR A 79 5.10 -5.55 5.32
C TYR A 79 4.06 -4.44 5.44
N LEU A 80 4.52 -3.26 5.81
CA LEU A 80 3.72 -2.05 5.97
C LEU A 80 3.89 -1.20 4.72
N VAL A 81 2.84 -1.11 3.89
CA VAL A 81 2.84 -0.28 2.69
C VAL A 81 2.20 1.07 3.04
N ILE A 82 2.99 2.13 2.96
CA ILE A 82 2.63 3.48 3.42
C ILE A 82 2.52 4.42 2.22
N ASP A 83 1.48 5.26 2.20
CA ASP A 83 1.39 6.36 1.22
C ASP A 83 2.44 7.44 1.53
N ILE A 84 3.14 7.92 0.50
CA ILE A 84 4.01 9.08 0.61
C ILE A 84 3.26 10.33 1.09
N GLY A 85 1.98 10.48 0.74
CA GLY A 85 1.16 11.64 1.09
C GLY A 85 1.83 12.96 0.67
N ASN A 86 2.09 13.83 1.64
CA ASN A 86 2.77 15.11 1.44
C ASN A 86 4.31 15.01 1.36
N GLY A 87 4.87 13.80 1.47
CA GLY A 87 6.30 13.56 1.54
C GLY A 87 6.83 13.38 2.96
N PHE A 88 8.14 13.25 3.07
CA PHE A 88 8.82 13.22 4.36
C PHE A 88 8.76 14.60 5.03
N THR A 89 8.62 14.60 6.35
CA THR A 89 8.49 15.79 7.19
C THR A 89 9.34 15.66 8.45
N ASN A 90 9.49 16.77 9.18
CA ASN A 90 10.07 16.78 10.51
C ASN A 90 8.96 16.61 11.56
N ALA A 91 9.20 15.73 12.52
CA ALA A 91 8.46 15.61 13.77
C ALA A 91 8.02 16.94 14.44
N LYS A 92 8.90 17.94 14.43
CA LYS A 92 8.70 19.25 15.06
C LYS A 92 7.83 20.20 14.23
N ASP A 93 7.89 20.06 12.92
CA ASP A 93 7.19 20.93 11.96
C ASP A 93 5.83 20.33 11.53
N TYR A 94 5.52 19.10 11.96
CA TYR A 94 4.23 18.48 11.71
C TYR A 94 3.15 19.11 12.59
N HIS A 95 2.22 19.82 11.94
CA HIS A 95 1.11 20.52 12.59
C HIS A 95 -0.27 20.01 12.14
N ASP A 96 -0.31 19.08 11.19
CA ASP A 96 -1.56 18.57 10.61
C ASP A 96 -2.24 17.49 11.47
N GLY A 97 -1.55 16.98 12.50
CA GLY A 97 -2.07 15.94 13.40
C GLY A 97 -1.17 15.67 14.61
N PRO A 98 -1.53 14.71 15.46
CA PRO A 98 -0.70 14.28 16.57
C PRO A 98 0.62 13.64 16.10
N TYR A 99 1.67 13.80 16.89
CA TYR A 99 2.98 13.17 16.63
C TYR A 99 2.90 11.64 16.52
N GLU A 100 1.92 11.02 17.19
CA GLU A 100 1.69 9.56 17.16
C GLU A 100 1.36 9.05 15.75
N ASP A 101 0.88 9.92 14.86
CA ASP A 101 0.60 9.59 13.47
C ASP A 101 1.86 9.55 12.61
N LEU A 102 3.04 9.90 13.16
CA LEU A 102 4.29 9.87 12.43
C LEU A 102 5.10 8.59 12.69
N TYR A 103 5.71 8.07 11.63
CA TYR A 103 6.77 7.08 11.71
C TYR A 103 8.08 7.72 11.24
N CYS A 104 9.10 7.74 12.10
CA CYS A 104 10.40 8.32 11.79
C CYS A 104 11.44 7.23 11.55
N PHE A 105 12.10 7.28 10.39
CA PHE A 105 13.03 6.26 9.96
C PHE A 105 14.43 6.54 10.51
N PRO A 106 15.01 5.65 11.35
CA PRO A 106 16.30 5.90 12.00
C PRO A 106 17.49 5.95 11.03
N THR A 107 17.27 5.50 9.78
CA THR A 107 18.28 5.46 8.72
C THR A 107 18.39 6.77 7.95
N ILE A 108 17.36 7.63 8.00
CA ILE A 108 17.38 8.97 7.42
C ILE A 108 18.07 9.90 8.42
N LYS A 109 19.15 10.56 8.01
CA LYS A 109 19.95 11.45 8.87
C LYS A 109 19.56 12.93 8.78
N ASP A 110 18.60 13.24 7.93
CA ASP A 110 18.05 14.58 7.75
C ASP A 110 16.96 14.84 8.81
N ASP A 111 16.65 16.11 9.04
CA ASP A 111 15.57 16.57 9.90
C ASP A 111 14.18 16.15 9.36
N ALA A 112 14.07 15.86 8.05
CA ALA A 112 12.87 15.31 7.43
C ALA A 112 12.92 13.77 7.35
N ASP A 113 12.96 13.10 8.50
CA ASP A 113 13.05 11.64 8.64
C ASP A 113 11.70 10.94 8.89
N CYS A 114 10.63 11.70 9.08
CA CYS A 114 9.31 11.19 9.43
C CYS A 114 8.34 11.17 8.26
N ILE A 115 7.39 10.24 8.31
CA ILE A 115 6.25 10.15 7.40
C ILE A 115 4.96 9.95 8.19
N VAL A 116 3.83 10.42 7.67
CA VAL A 116 2.51 10.09 8.22
C VAL A 116 2.24 8.59 8.01
N LYS A 117 1.73 7.92 9.05
CA LYS A 117 1.37 6.50 9.10
C LYS A 117 0.08 6.21 8.34
N ASP A 118 0.01 6.62 7.08
CA ASP A 118 -1.10 6.29 6.20
C ASP A 118 -0.86 4.92 5.56
N TYR A 119 -1.17 3.86 6.30
CA TYR A 119 -1.01 2.49 5.81
C TYR A 119 -2.08 2.20 4.76
N LEU A 120 -1.66 1.95 3.51
CA LEU A 120 -2.58 1.58 2.43
C LEU A 120 -2.84 0.07 2.38
N LEU A 121 -1.86 -0.72 2.82
CA LEU A 121 -1.89 -2.18 2.87
C LEU A 121 -0.92 -2.67 3.95
N ILE A 122 -1.42 -3.51 4.85
CA ILE A 122 -0.65 -4.24 5.84
C ILE A 122 -0.64 -5.70 5.41
N VAL A 123 0.54 -6.34 5.39
CA VAL A 123 0.65 -7.76 5.03
C VAL A 123 1.35 -8.50 6.13
N ASP A 124 0.66 -9.47 6.72
CA ASP A 124 1.26 -10.37 7.69
C ASP A 124 1.44 -11.76 7.09
N GLU A 125 2.70 -12.16 6.98
CA GLU A 125 3.10 -13.48 6.53
C GLU A 125 3.48 -14.36 7.72
N TYR A 126 3.03 -15.61 7.65
CA TYR A 126 3.26 -16.60 8.67
C TYR A 126 3.81 -17.87 8.05
N PRO A 127 4.70 -18.61 8.73
CA PRO A 127 5.18 -19.90 8.27
C PRO A 127 4.09 -20.99 8.27
N ASP A 128 3.15 -20.91 9.22
CA ASP A 128 2.22 -21.99 9.57
C ASP A 128 0.73 -21.70 9.28
N ARG A 129 0.41 -20.48 8.83
CA ARG A 129 -0.96 -20.06 8.50
C ARG A 129 -1.03 -19.18 7.25
N ASN A 130 -2.25 -18.99 6.76
CA ASN A 130 -2.52 -18.14 5.61
C ASN A 130 -2.02 -16.70 5.83
N THR A 131 -1.38 -16.12 4.81
CA THR A 131 -1.04 -14.69 4.79
C THR A 131 -2.30 -13.86 4.97
N ARG A 132 -2.25 -12.86 5.85
CA ARG A 132 -3.32 -11.90 6.10
C ARG A 132 -2.99 -10.57 5.45
N PHE A 133 -4.02 -9.88 4.96
CA PHE A 133 -3.90 -8.55 4.39
C PHE A 133 -4.90 -7.62 5.05
N GLY A 134 -4.40 -6.56 5.66
CA GLY A 134 -5.18 -5.43 6.13
C GLY A 134 -5.26 -4.36 5.06
N VAL A 135 -6.45 -4.05 4.55
CA VAL A 135 -6.65 -2.96 3.60
C VAL A 135 -7.39 -1.83 4.29
N THR A 136 -6.72 -0.70 4.48
CA THR A 136 -7.32 0.50 5.08
C THR A 136 -8.38 1.07 4.15
N VAL A 137 -9.53 1.37 4.75
CA VAL A 137 -10.71 2.00 4.14
C VAL A 137 -11.20 3.14 5.04
N ILE A 138 -12.17 3.92 4.57
CA ILE A 138 -12.66 5.12 5.28
C ILE A 138 -13.14 4.78 6.70
N ASP A 139 -13.83 3.65 6.86
CA ASP A 139 -14.47 3.26 8.13
C ASP A 139 -13.69 2.20 8.92
N GLY A 140 -12.38 2.07 8.69
CA GLY A 140 -11.49 1.15 9.40
C GLY A 140 -10.65 0.29 8.46
N GLU A 141 -10.52 -0.99 8.77
CA GLU A 141 -9.67 -1.91 8.02
C GLU A 141 -10.48 -3.12 7.56
N LEU A 142 -10.30 -3.49 6.29
CA LEU A 142 -10.85 -4.73 5.74
C LEU A 142 -9.78 -5.80 5.72
N GLU A 143 -10.07 -6.93 6.35
CA GLU A 143 -9.15 -8.05 6.36
C GLU A 143 -9.44 -9.06 5.24
N TYR A 144 -8.35 -9.53 4.64
CA TYR A 144 -8.34 -10.58 3.63
C TYR A 144 -7.31 -11.66 3.99
N GLN A 145 -7.47 -12.85 3.42
CA GLN A 145 -6.51 -13.94 3.55
C GLN A 145 -6.17 -14.54 2.18
N LEU A 146 -4.93 -15.03 2.03
CA LEU A 146 -4.54 -15.86 0.89
C LEU A 146 -4.75 -17.34 1.27
N THR A 147 -5.71 -18.00 0.62
CA THR A 147 -5.96 -19.43 0.86
C THR A 147 -4.84 -20.31 0.28
N PRO A 148 -4.74 -21.59 0.70
CA PRO A 148 -3.82 -22.55 0.10
C PRO A 148 -4.01 -22.71 -1.43
N GLU A 149 -5.24 -22.51 -1.92
CA GLU A 149 -5.61 -22.52 -3.35
C GLU A 149 -5.24 -21.22 -4.08
N LYS A 150 -4.51 -20.30 -3.42
CA LYS A 150 -4.09 -19.00 -3.92
C LYS A 150 -5.26 -18.05 -4.26
N GLN A 151 -6.36 -18.19 -3.53
CA GLN A 151 -7.50 -17.28 -3.66
C GLN A 151 -7.45 -16.21 -2.59
N ILE A 152 -7.87 -14.99 -2.96
CA ILE A 152 -7.99 -13.86 -2.03
C ILE A 152 -9.44 -13.82 -1.52
N GLU A 153 -9.62 -14.10 -0.24
CA GLU A 153 -10.93 -14.14 0.41
C GLU A 153 -11.02 -13.10 1.52
N ARG A 154 -12.19 -12.49 1.67
CA ARG A 154 -12.45 -11.54 2.76
C ARG A 154 -12.73 -12.29 4.05
N VAL A 155 -12.15 -11.80 5.14
CA VAL A 155 -12.30 -12.34 6.49
C VAL A 155 -13.42 -11.57 7.17
N PHE A 156 -14.36 -12.30 7.77
CA PHE A 156 -15.45 -11.72 8.55
C PHE A 156 -15.28 -12.17 9.99
N TYR A 157 -15.13 -11.20 10.89
CA TYR A 157 -15.21 -11.46 12.32
C TYR A 157 -16.69 -11.53 12.72
N PRO A 158 -17.09 -12.55 13.49
CA PRO A 158 -18.46 -12.71 13.96
C PRO A 158 -18.88 -11.61 14.96
#